data_AF-A0A3C0IRB2-F1
#
_entry.id   AF-A0A3C0IRB2-F1
#
_cell.length_a   1.000
_cell.length_b   1.000
_cell.length_c   1.000
_cell.angle_alpha   90.00
_cell.angle_beta   90.00
_cell.angle_gamma   90.00
#
_symmetry.space_group_name_H-M   'P 1'
#
loop_
_entity.id
_entity.type
_entity.pdbx_description
1 polymer ?
#
loop_
_entity_poly.entity_id
_entity_poly.type
_entity_poly.pdbx_seq_one_letter_code
_entity_poly.pdbx_strand_id
1 'polypeptide(L)' 'GVPVIFYFNGVHADYHRPSDTVDKINFELMRKRVVLVYHTAWAMANRDNMLVRDKPLNMPPR' A
#
# COMPACT_ATOMS: atom_id res chain seq x y z
N GLY A 1 5.47 3.41 -18.05
CA GLY A 1 4.61 3.25 -16.88
C GLY A 1 5.28 3.78 -15.63
N VAL A 2 4.47 4.25 -14.68
CA VAL A 2 4.92 4.70 -13.36
C VAL A 2 4.96 3.49 -12.41
N PRO A 3 6.07 3.24 -11.68
CA PRO A 3 6.10 2.20 -10.65
C PRO A 3 5.11 2.51 -9.53
N VAL A 4 4.31 1.51 -9.13
CA VAL A 4 3.32 1.63 -8.05
C VAL A 4 3.48 0.45 -7.09
N ILE A 5 3.34 0.73 -5.80
CA ILE A 5 3.14 -0.27 -4.76
C ILE A 5 1.79 0.00 -4.09
N PHE A 6 0.98 -1.03 -3.91
CA PHE A 6 -0.33 -0.94 -3.26
C PHE A 6 -0.32 -1.75 -1.96
N TYR A 7 -0.56 -1.07 -0.83
CA TYR A 7 -0.68 -1.71 0.47
C TYR A 7 -2.15 -2.01 0.75
N PHE A 8 -2.48 -3.29 0.91
CA PHE A 8 -3.83 -3.75 1.19
C PHE A 8 -3.83 -4.79 2.30
N ASN A 9 -4.74 -4.65 3.26
CA ASN A 9 -4.88 -5.57 4.39
C ASN A 9 -6.09 -6.50 4.28
N GLY A 10 -6.71 -6.60 3.11
CA GLY A 10 -7.90 -7.41 2.88
C GLY A 10 -9.21 -6.66 3.09
N VAL A 11 -10.32 -7.36 2.84
CA VAL A 11 -11.68 -6.91 3.16
C VAL A 11 -12.08 -7.32 4.58
N HIS A 12 -13.12 -6.72 5.13
CA HIS A 12 -13.67 -7.04 6.45
C HIS A 12 -15.21 -7.03 6.42
N ALA A 13 -15.85 -7.54 7.48
CA ALA A 13 -17.30 -7.74 7.54
C ALA A 13 -18.13 -6.45 7.35
N ASP A 14 -17.54 -5.31 7.69
CA ASP A 14 -18.15 -3.99 7.58
C ASP A 14 -17.78 -3.23 6.30
N TYR A 15 -16.96 -3.81 5.42
CA TYR A 15 -16.50 -3.15 4.20
C TYR A 15 -17.68 -2.67 3.34
N HIS A 16 -17.62 -1.42 2.86
CA HIS A 16 -18.71 -0.72 2.16
C HIS A 16 -20.03 -0.56 2.96
N ARG A 17 -19.98 -0.54 4.30
CA ARG A 17 -21.17 -0.33 5.15
C ARG A 17 -20.99 0.88 6.06
N PRO A 18 -22.07 1.57 6.47
CA PRO A 18 -22.01 2.67 7.45
C PRO A 18 -21.47 2.26 8.82
N SER A 19 -21.44 0.96 9.12
CA SER A 19 -20.86 0.39 10.33
C SER A 19 -19.34 0.28 10.29
N ASP A 20 -18.66 0.69 9.21
CA ASP A 20 -17.20 0.79 9.15
C ASP A 20 -16.71 2.04 9.88
N THR A 21 -16.56 1.92 11.19
CA THR A 21 -16.33 3.03 12.12
C THR A 21 -14.98 2.92 12.85
N VAL A 22 -14.47 4.06 13.32
CA VAL A 22 -13.12 4.20 13.91
C VAL A 22 -12.88 3.29 15.12
N ASP A 23 -13.91 3.03 15.92
CA ASP A 23 -13.84 2.17 17.10
C ASP A 23 -13.45 0.71 16.78
N LYS A 24 -13.58 0.29 15.52
CA LYS A 24 -13.20 -1.06 15.05
C LYS A 24 -11.74 -1.17 14.62
N ILE A 25 -10.98 -0.07 14.62
CA ILE A 25 -9.59 -0.05 14.18
C ILE A 25 -8.69 -0.71 15.23
N ASN A 26 -7.90 -1.70 14.82
CA ASN A 26 -6.75 -2.17 15.60
C ASN A 26 -5.57 -1.20 15.44
N PHE A 27 -5.49 -0.22 16.34
CA PHE A 27 -4.48 0.85 16.26
C PHE A 27 -3.04 0.36 16.42
N GLU A 28 -2.78 -0.66 17.23
CA GLU A 28 -1.42 -1.18 17.40
C GLU A 28 -0.92 -1.84 16.11
N LEU A 29 -1.79 -2.58 15.41
CA LEU A 29 -1.45 -3.14 14.11
C LEU A 29 -1.35 -2.05 13.03
N MET A 30 -2.25 -1.05 13.06
CA MET A 30 -2.19 0.10 12.16
C MET A 30 -0.85 0.84 12.29
N ARG A 31 -0.38 1.10 13.52
CA ARG A 31 0.90 1.76 13.78
C ARG A 31 2.07 1.04 13.12
N LYS A 32 2.14 -0.29 13.26
CA LYS A 32 3.18 -1.12 12.61
C LYS A 32 3.17 -0.95 11.10
N ARG A 33 1.99 -0.93 10.48
CA ARG A 33 1.81 -0.73 9.03
C ARG A 33 2.21 0.67 8.60
N VAL A 34 1.82 1.70 9.35
CA VAL A 34 2.18 3.09 9.07
C VAL A 34 3.69 3.28 9.10
N VAL A 35 4.38 2.73 10.10
CA VAL A 35 5.85 2.78 10.19
C VAL A 35 6.52 2.10 8.99
N LEU A 36 6.01 0.94 8.55
CA LEU A 36 6.50 0.28 7.34
C LEU A 36 6.33 1.17 6.10
N VAL A 37 5.12 1.69 5.87
CA VAL A 37 4.83 2.54 4.70
C VAL A 37 5.69 3.81 4.71
N TYR A 38 5.86 4.42 5.88
CA TYR A 38 6.73 5.59 6.06
C TYR A 38 8.18 5.26 5.69
N HIS A 39 8.75 4.18 6.22
CA HIS A 39 10.13 3.82 5.91
C HIS A 39 10.32 3.47 4.42
N THR A 40 9.34 2.82 3.78
CA THR A 40 9.38 2.60 2.33
C THR A 40 9.40 3.91 1.57
N ALA A 41 8.51 4.86 1.90
CA ALA A 41 8.47 6.17 1.26
C ALA A 41 9.77 6.95 1.49
N TRP A 42 10.30 6.94 2.72
CA TRP A 42 11.55 7.58 3.10
C TRP A 42 12.72 7.04 2.29
N ALA A 43 12.85 5.71 2.18
CA ALA A 43 13.89 5.08 1.37
C ALA A 43 13.75 5.44 -0.12
N MET A 44 12.52 5.58 -0.63
CA MET A 44 12.28 5.97 -2.02
C MET A 44 12.56 7.45 -2.30
N ALA A 45 12.37 8.32 -1.31
CA ALA A 45 12.64 9.76 -1.44
C ALA A 45 14.14 10.09 -1.38
N ASN A 46 14.93 9.29 -0.65
CA ASN A 46 16.33 9.59 -0.34
C ASN A 46 17.34 8.72 -1.11
N ARG A 47 16.91 7.96 -2.12
CA ARG A 47 17.80 7.14 -2.95
C ARG A 47 18.43 7.96 -4.08
N ASP A 48 19.67 7.63 -4.44
CA ASP A 48 20.41 8.35 -5.49
C ASP A 48 19.81 8.17 -6.90
N ASN A 49 19.26 6.99 -7.15
CA ASN A 49 18.77 6.59 -8.48
C ASN A 49 17.26 6.44 -8.47
N MET A 50 16.57 6.84 -9.53
CA MET A 50 15.15 6.56 -9.67
C MET A 50 14.85 5.05 -9.74
N LEU A 51 13.61 4.67 -9.44
CA LEU A 51 13.10 3.33 -9.76
C LEU A 51 13.13 3.09 -11.27
N VAL A 52 13.40 1.84 -11.66
CA VAL A 52 13.29 1.40 -13.06
C VAL A 52 11.86 1.60 -13.55
N ARG A 53 11.70 2.35 -14.64
CA ARG A 53 10.41 2.64 -15.27
C ARG A 53 10.25 1.79 -16.54
N ASP A 54 9.06 1.85 -17.13
CA ASP A 54 8.82 1.36 -18.49
C ASP A 54 9.17 -0.12 -18.76
N LYS A 55 9.02 -0.97 -17.73
CA LYS A 55 9.13 -2.42 -17.93
C LYS A 55 7.99 -2.92 -18.84
N PRO A 56 8.28 -3.83 -19.79
CA PRO A 56 7.24 -4.43 -20.63
C PRO A 56 6.24 -5.17 -19.75
N LEU A 57 4.94 -4.97 -20.00
CA LEU A 57 3.89 -5.71 -19.31
C LEU A 57 3.81 -7.12 -19.87
N ASN A 58 3.96 -8.13 -19.03
CA ASN A 58 3.65 -9.50 -19.39
C ASN A 58 2.15 -9.73 -19.17
N MET A 59 1.36 -9.41 -20.18
CA MET A 59 -0.09 -9.58 -20.13
C MET A 59 -0.42 -11.06 -20.42
N PRO A 60 -1.15 -11.76 -19.55
CA PRO A 60 -1.72 -13.06 -19.91
C PRO A 60 -2.67 -12.89 -21.11
N PRO A 61 -2.91 -13.96 -21.90
CA PRO A 61 -3.95 -13.95 -22.92
C PRO A 61 -5.28 -13.53 -22.28
N ARG A 62 -6.04 -12.70 -23.00
CA ARG A 62 -7.41 -12.32 -22.59
C ARG A 62 -8.34 -13.53 -22.64
#